data_AF-A0A5B2VC40-F1
#
_entry.id   AF-A0A5B2VC40-F1
#
_cell.length_a   1.000
_cell.length_b   1.000
_cell.length_c   1.000
_cell.angle_alpha   90.00
_cell.angle_beta   90.00
_cell.angle_gamma   90.00
#
_symmetry.space_group_name_H-M   'P 1'
#
loop_
_entity.id
_entity.type
_entity.pdbx_description
1 polymer ?
#
loop_
_entity_poly.entity_id
_entity_poly.type
_entity_poly.pdbx_seq_one_letter_code
_entity_poly.pdbx_strand_id
1 'polypeptide(L)'
;YYSRNMLARCLAVAAVAVLASAGPPSPIYRPCYLDDYKCISDHLAAISKCIPGRGQIPSQYEIPVFQFEIPYFNATYIDHNLITRNHDKCRVSEFYDNVRTLKTVLTVDCPWLNFESNRTLAQHMSFKEDVVLSFYINGSYPLIRLTTVFDKG
;
A
#
# COMPACT_ATOMS: atom_id res chain seq x y z
N TYR A 1 32.20 48.68 29.48
CA TYR A 1 31.75 48.73 28.08
C TYR A 1 32.26 47.57 27.19
N TYR A 2 32.83 46.49 27.73
CA TYR A 2 33.41 45.40 26.91
C TYR A 2 32.61 44.08 26.91
N SER A 3 31.60 43.94 27.79
CA SER A 3 30.95 42.64 28.04
C SER A 3 29.69 42.36 27.20
N ARG A 4 29.11 43.38 26.54
CA ARG A 4 27.85 43.24 25.79
C ARG A 4 28.04 42.68 24.37
N ASN A 5 29.23 42.85 23.79
CA ASN A 5 29.55 42.45 22.41
C ASN A 5 29.99 40.98 22.28
N MET A 6 30.50 40.35 23.35
CA MET A 6 30.91 38.94 23.33
C MET A 6 29.70 38.00 23.35
N LEU A 7 28.70 38.28 24.19
CA LEU A 7 27.47 37.49 24.30
C LEU A 7 26.65 37.46 23.00
N ALA A 8 26.53 38.60 22.31
CA ALA A 8 25.84 38.69 21.03
C ALA A 8 26.55 37.89 19.91
N ARG A 9 27.89 37.86 19.94
CA ARG A 9 28.69 37.08 18.97
C ARG A 9 28.60 35.57 19.21
N CYS A 10 28.57 35.13 20.47
CA CYS A 10 28.38 33.70 20.79
C CYS A 10 26.99 33.19 20.39
N LEU A 11 25.93 33.99 20.57
CA LEU A 11 24.57 33.65 20.13
C LEU A 11 24.45 33.56 18.60
N ALA A 12 25.10 34.47 17.86
CA ALA A 12 25.12 34.43 16.40
C ALA A 12 25.86 33.21 15.85
N VAL A 13 27.00 32.83 16.43
CA VAL A 13 27.76 31.63 16.00
C VAL A 13 27.00 30.34 16.32
N ALA A 14 26.30 30.27 17.45
CA ALA A 14 25.45 29.13 17.79
C ALA A 14 24.27 28.99 16.81
N ALA A 15 23.65 30.10 16.37
CA ALA A 15 22.55 30.05 15.40
C ALA A 15 22.99 29.58 14.00
N VAL A 16 24.21 29.92 13.57
CA VAL A 16 24.75 29.49 12.26
C VAL A 16 25.16 28.01 12.28
N ALA A 17 25.65 27.50 13.41
CA ALA A 17 26.00 26.08 13.54
C ALA A 17 24.78 25.15 13.50
N VAL A 18 23.62 25.60 14.00
CA VAL A 18 22.37 24.80 13.98
C VAL A 18 21.77 24.70 12.57
N LEU A 19 22.00 25.68 11.70
CA LEU A 19 21.56 25.64 10.30
C LEU A 19 22.43 24.73 9.42
N ALA A 20 23.66 24.43 9.84
CA ALA A 20 24.60 23.60 9.08
C ALA A 20 24.48 22.09 9.39
N SER A 21 23.71 21.69 10.41
CA SER A 21 23.50 20.28 10.78
C SER A 21 22.21 19.66 10.23
N ALA A 22 21.37 20.44 9.54
CA ALA A 22 20.25 19.90 8.80
C ALA A 22 20.79 19.34 7.47
N GLY A 23 21.00 18.02 7.41
CA GLY A 23 21.26 17.33 6.15
C GLY A 23 20.18 17.66 5.11
N PRO A 24 20.41 17.36 3.81
CA PRO A 24 19.43 17.65 2.77
C PRO A 24 18.05 17.09 3.18
N PRO A 25 16.96 17.87 3.00
CA PRO A 25 15.64 17.45 3.42
C PRO A 25 15.32 16.07 2.83
N SER A 26 14.84 15.16 3.68
CA SER A 26 14.44 13.82 3.25
C SER A 26 13.45 13.96 2.09
N PRO A 27 13.64 13.23 0.98
CA PRO A 27 12.68 13.23 -0.11
C PRO A 27 11.35 12.55 0.26
N ILE A 28 11.25 12.00 1.47
CA ILE A 28 10.08 11.32 2.00
C ILE A 28 9.33 12.27 2.93
N TYR A 29 8.11 12.61 2.54
CA TYR A 29 7.16 13.40 3.30
C TYR A 29 6.01 12.48 3.78
N ARG A 30 5.65 12.54 5.06
CA ARG A 30 4.58 11.71 5.64
C ARG A 30 3.39 12.61 6.02
N PRO A 31 2.36 12.71 5.17
CA PRO A 31 1.25 13.65 5.37
C PRO A 31 0.32 13.28 6.52
N CYS A 32 0.23 11.99 6.86
CA CYS A 32 -0.71 11.46 7.86
C CYS A 32 -0.01 10.45 8.79
N TYR A 33 -0.55 10.29 10.01
CA TYR A 33 -0.25 9.14 10.85
C TYR A 33 -0.88 7.87 10.25
N LEU A 34 -0.28 6.70 10.51
CA LEU A 34 -0.70 5.44 9.87
C LEU A 34 -2.08 4.95 10.31
N ASP A 35 -2.53 5.35 11.49
CA ASP A 35 -3.84 5.05 12.07
C ASP A 35 -4.89 6.14 11.80
N ASP A 36 -4.49 7.29 11.25
CA ASP A 36 -5.43 8.34 10.81
C ASP A 36 -5.98 8.03 9.41
N TYR A 37 -6.87 7.03 9.36
CA TYR A 37 -7.51 6.59 8.11
C TYR A 37 -8.32 7.70 7.44
N LYS A 38 -8.81 8.69 8.20
CA LYS A 38 -9.52 9.84 7.62
C LYS A 38 -8.54 10.73 6.84
N CYS A 39 -7.41 11.08 7.43
CA CYS A 39 -6.38 11.85 6.74
C CYS A 39 -5.88 11.12 5.49
N ILE A 40 -5.60 9.80 5.60
CA ILE A 40 -5.14 8.99 4.47
C ILE A 40 -6.19 8.96 3.35
N SER A 41 -7.46 8.73 3.68
CA SER A 41 -8.56 8.73 2.72
C SER A 41 -8.71 10.08 2.02
N ASP A 42 -8.68 11.18 2.77
CA ASP A 42 -8.82 12.54 2.23
C ASP A 42 -7.63 12.89 1.29
N HIS A 43 -6.41 12.50 1.66
CA HIS A 43 -5.21 12.68 0.81
C HIS A 43 -5.27 11.85 -0.47
N LEU A 44 -5.68 10.58 -0.37
CA LEU A 44 -5.84 9.70 -1.54
C LEU A 44 -6.96 10.18 -2.47
N ALA A 45 -8.07 10.69 -1.92
CA ALA A 45 -9.17 11.22 -2.72
C ALA A 45 -8.74 12.46 -3.52
N ALA A 46 -7.89 13.31 -2.93
CA ALA A 46 -7.35 14.49 -3.61
C ALA A 46 -6.50 14.14 -4.84
N ILE A 47 -5.86 12.96 -4.87
CA ILE A 47 -4.98 12.53 -5.97
C ILE A 47 -5.62 11.54 -6.95
N SER A 48 -6.58 10.73 -6.50
CA SER A 48 -7.10 9.58 -7.27
C SER A 48 -8.37 9.86 -8.06
N LYS A 49 -9.01 11.03 -7.88
CA LYS A 49 -10.37 11.33 -8.38
C LYS A 49 -11.44 10.32 -7.92
N CYS A 50 -11.13 9.42 -7.00
CA CYS A 50 -12.06 8.43 -6.49
C CYS A 50 -12.98 9.04 -5.42
N ILE A 51 -14.21 8.55 -5.37
CA ILE A 51 -15.15 8.88 -4.30
C ILE A 51 -14.85 7.96 -3.11
N PRO A 52 -14.62 8.50 -1.90
CA PRO A 52 -14.38 7.67 -0.72
C PRO A 52 -15.55 6.71 -0.47
N GLY A 53 -15.23 5.45 -0.21
CA GLY A 53 -16.22 4.46 0.25
C GLY A 53 -16.83 4.89 1.58
N ARG A 54 -18.13 4.60 1.77
CA ARG A 54 -18.84 4.84 3.03
C ARG A 54 -19.14 3.52 3.72
N GLY A 55 -19.03 3.50 5.04
CA GLY A 55 -19.40 2.35 5.87
C GLY A 55 -18.20 1.59 6.44
N GLN A 56 -18.49 0.47 7.10
CA GLN A 56 -17.48 -0.43 7.64
C GLN A 56 -17.04 -1.42 6.57
N ILE A 57 -15.76 -1.80 6.62
CA ILE A 57 -15.23 -2.89 5.80
C ILE A 57 -15.83 -4.19 6.36
N PRO A 58 -16.57 -4.98 5.56
CA PRO A 58 -17.14 -6.23 6.05
C PRO A 58 -16.02 -7.21 6.38
N SER A 59 -16.24 -8.14 7.33
CA SER A 59 -15.22 -9.16 7.62
C SER A 59 -15.10 -10.24 6.53
N GLN A 60 -16.09 -10.30 5.65
CA GLN A 60 -16.18 -11.24 4.55
C GLN A 60 -16.92 -10.62 3.36
N TYR A 61 -16.46 -10.90 2.14
CA TYR A 61 -17.24 -10.71 0.92
C TYR A 61 -17.02 -11.88 -0.03
N GLU A 62 -17.92 -11.99 -1.01
CA GLU A 62 -17.89 -13.02 -2.04
C GLU A 62 -17.82 -12.38 -3.43
N ILE A 63 -16.93 -12.90 -4.27
CA ILE A 63 -16.81 -12.52 -5.67
C ILE A 63 -17.27 -13.72 -6.51
N PRO A 64 -18.36 -13.59 -7.31
CA PRO A 64 -18.90 -14.73 -8.06
C PRO A 64 -17.90 -15.37 -9.03
N VAL A 65 -17.13 -14.54 -9.74
CA VAL A 65 -16.08 -15.00 -10.65
C VAL A 65 -14.91 -14.02 -10.60
N PHE A 66 -13.70 -14.53 -10.37
CA PHE A 66 -12.45 -13.77 -10.43
C PHE A 66 -11.44 -14.51 -11.31
N GLN A 67 -11.00 -13.87 -12.40
CA GLN A 67 -10.01 -14.41 -13.33
C GLN A 67 -8.68 -13.70 -13.16
N PHE A 68 -7.60 -14.47 -13.03
CA PHE A 68 -6.24 -13.98 -12.94
C PHE A 68 -5.33 -14.76 -13.88
N GLU A 69 -4.69 -14.05 -14.80
CA GLU A 69 -3.77 -14.60 -15.79
C GLU A 69 -2.33 -14.50 -15.29
N ILE A 70 -1.57 -15.59 -15.44
CA ILE A 70 -0.15 -15.67 -15.11
C ILE A 70 0.67 -16.08 -16.34
N PRO A 71 0.96 -15.13 -17.25
CA PRO A 71 1.67 -15.41 -18.49
C PRO A 71 3.02 -16.12 -18.27
N TYR A 72 3.74 -15.81 -17.19
CA TYR A 72 5.02 -16.43 -16.89
C TYR A 72 4.94 -17.97 -16.73
N PHE A 73 3.82 -18.47 -16.22
CA PHE A 73 3.59 -19.91 -16.06
C PHE A 73 2.68 -20.48 -17.17
N ASN A 74 2.36 -19.69 -18.20
CA ASN A 74 1.39 -20.02 -19.23
C ASN A 74 0.09 -20.58 -18.63
N ALA A 75 -0.49 -19.89 -17.64
CA ALA A 75 -1.68 -20.38 -16.98
C ALA A 75 -2.68 -19.27 -16.67
N THR A 76 -3.94 -19.67 -16.56
CA THR A 76 -5.06 -18.83 -16.12
C THR A 76 -5.73 -19.50 -14.94
N TYR A 77 -5.93 -18.75 -13.85
CA TYR A 77 -6.75 -19.17 -12.72
C TYR A 77 -8.10 -18.47 -12.80
N ILE A 78 -9.17 -19.24 -12.62
CA ILE A 78 -10.54 -18.75 -12.55
C ILE A 78 -11.11 -19.23 -11.22
N ASP A 79 -11.30 -18.31 -10.29
CA ASP A 79 -11.93 -18.56 -9.00
C ASP A 79 -13.44 -18.35 -9.12
N HIS A 80 -14.22 -19.38 -8.79
CA HIS A 80 -15.67 -19.32 -8.71
C HIS A 80 -16.10 -19.19 -7.25
N ASN A 81 -17.01 -18.25 -6.99
CA ASN A 81 -17.52 -17.94 -5.66
C ASN A 81 -16.38 -17.72 -4.66
N LEU A 82 -15.43 -16.84 -5.01
CA LEU A 82 -14.27 -16.53 -4.19
C LEU A 82 -14.72 -15.81 -2.92
N ILE A 83 -14.60 -16.48 -1.79
CA ILE A 83 -14.85 -15.92 -0.47
C ILE A 83 -13.54 -15.38 0.08
N THR A 84 -13.51 -14.09 0.38
CA THR A 84 -12.38 -13.42 1.04
C THR A 84 -12.75 -13.08 2.47
N ARG A 85 -11.93 -13.47 3.45
CA ARG A 85 -12.17 -13.21 4.89
C ARG A 85 -10.98 -12.54 5.56
N ASN A 86 -11.24 -11.88 6.69
CA ASN A 86 -10.24 -11.20 7.54
C ASN A 86 -9.55 -9.99 6.89
N HIS A 87 -10.08 -9.47 5.79
CA HIS A 87 -9.54 -8.26 5.16
C HIS A 87 -9.88 -6.97 5.94
N ASP A 88 -10.89 -7.02 6.81
CA ASP A 88 -11.21 -5.98 7.80
C ASP A 88 -10.12 -5.80 8.86
N LYS A 89 -9.24 -6.80 9.04
CA LYS A 89 -8.10 -6.76 9.97
C LYS A 89 -6.84 -6.16 9.35
N CYS A 90 -6.90 -5.77 8.08
CA CYS A 90 -5.78 -5.13 7.41
C CYS A 90 -5.49 -3.75 8.04
N ARG A 91 -4.22 -3.36 8.06
CA ARG A 91 -3.77 -2.06 8.59
C ARG A 91 -2.74 -1.42 7.69
N VAL A 92 -2.72 -0.10 7.66
CA VAL A 92 -1.69 0.65 6.93
C VAL A 92 -0.36 0.48 7.67
N SER A 93 0.65 -0.02 6.98
CA SER A 93 2.00 -0.20 7.54
C SER A 93 2.96 0.88 7.05
N GLU A 94 2.74 1.44 5.87
CA GLU A 94 3.50 2.59 5.35
C GLU A 94 2.58 3.52 4.57
N PHE A 95 2.77 4.82 4.78
CA PHE A 95 2.15 5.86 3.97
C PHE A 95 3.08 7.07 3.89
N TYR A 96 3.45 7.45 2.67
CA TYR A 96 4.32 8.60 2.42
C TYR A 96 4.26 9.08 0.97
N ASP A 97 4.69 10.32 0.77
CA ASP A 97 4.96 10.91 -0.52
C ASP A 97 6.46 11.00 -0.76
N ASN A 98 6.92 10.52 -1.90
CA ASN A 98 8.25 10.79 -2.42
C ASN A 98 8.19 12.06 -3.26
N VAL A 99 8.66 13.18 -2.70
CA VAL A 99 8.62 14.50 -3.36
C VAL A 99 9.60 14.60 -4.53
N ARG A 100 10.61 13.72 -4.60
CA ARG A 100 11.55 13.68 -5.73
C ARG A 100 10.93 13.01 -6.94
N THR A 101 10.22 11.89 -6.73
CA THR A 101 9.62 11.12 -7.83
C THR A 101 8.17 11.50 -8.11
N LEU A 102 7.58 12.38 -7.30
CA LEU A 102 6.17 12.74 -7.35
C LEU A 102 5.26 11.51 -7.22
N LYS A 103 5.59 10.60 -6.29
CA LYS A 103 4.82 9.37 -6.06
C LYS A 103 4.31 9.29 -4.63
N THR A 104 3.09 8.82 -4.46
CA THR A 104 2.53 8.45 -3.16
C THR A 104 2.59 6.94 -3.01
N VAL A 105 3.08 6.46 -1.87
CA VAL A 105 3.17 5.04 -1.54
C VAL A 105 2.22 4.73 -0.40
N LEU A 106 1.41 3.69 -0.59
CA LEU A 106 0.56 3.10 0.44
C LEU A 106 0.91 1.61 0.55
N THR A 107 1.22 1.17 1.76
CA THR A 107 1.40 -0.25 2.07
C THR A 107 0.41 -0.67 3.13
N VAL A 108 -0.24 -1.80 2.90
CA VAL A 108 -1.23 -2.41 3.79
C VAL A 108 -0.77 -3.82 4.15
N ASP A 109 -0.78 -4.11 5.44
CA ASP A 109 -0.52 -5.43 6.01
C ASP A 109 -1.84 -6.10 6.39
N CYS A 110 -2.09 -7.27 5.80
CA CYS A 110 -3.29 -8.07 6.00
C CYS A 110 -2.91 -9.40 6.68
N PRO A 111 -3.06 -9.50 8.01
CA PRO A 111 -2.76 -10.73 8.73
C PRO A 111 -3.89 -11.75 8.58
N TRP A 112 -3.54 -13.02 8.45
CA TRP A 112 -4.49 -14.16 8.39
C TRP A 112 -5.57 -14.01 7.31
N LEU A 113 -5.22 -13.42 6.17
CA LEU A 113 -6.12 -13.26 5.04
C LEU A 113 -6.46 -14.64 4.49
N ASN A 114 -7.76 -14.93 4.37
CA ASN A 114 -8.23 -16.24 3.93
C ASN A 114 -8.95 -16.12 2.59
N PHE A 115 -8.62 -17.05 1.69
CA PHE A 115 -9.25 -17.21 0.40
C PHE A 115 -9.80 -18.62 0.27
N GLU A 116 -11.09 -18.72 0.01
CA GLU A 116 -11.79 -19.96 -0.26
C GLU A 116 -12.50 -19.86 -1.60
N SER A 117 -12.35 -20.87 -2.46
CA SER A 117 -12.97 -20.87 -3.79
C SER A 117 -12.98 -22.25 -4.42
N ASN A 118 -13.89 -22.46 -5.37
CA ASN A 118 -13.73 -23.49 -6.39
C ASN A 118 -12.90 -22.90 -7.54
N ARG A 119 -11.66 -23.34 -7.68
CA ARG A 119 -10.69 -22.82 -8.64
C ARG A 119 -10.60 -23.72 -9.86
N THR A 120 -10.65 -23.12 -11.04
CA THR A 120 -10.29 -23.73 -12.31
C THR A 120 -8.94 -23.18 -12.76
N LEU A 121 -7.99 -24.07 -12.99
CA LEU A 121 -6.69 -23.79 -13.60
C LEU A 121 -6.73 -24.24 -15.06
N ALA A 122 -6.53 -23.31 -15.99
CA ALA A 122 -6.25 -23.60 -17.39
C ALA A 122 -4.74 -23.42 -17.62
N GLN A 123 -4.06 -24.47 -18.07
CA GLN A 123 -2.66 -24.43 -18.46
C GLN A 123 -2.54 -24.41 -19.98
N HIS A 124 -1.77 -23.46 -20.50
CA HIS A 124 -1.61 -23.19 -21.91
C HIS A 124 -0.29 -23.80 -22.42
N MET A 125 -0.36 -24.46 -23.56
CA MET A 125 0.81 -24.99 -24.27
C MET A 125 0.72 -24.64 -25.75
N SER A 126 1.83 -24.18 -26.34
CA SER A 126 1.88 -23.87 -27.77
C SER A 126 1.50 -25.09 -28.62
N PHE A 127 0.58 -24.88 -29.57
CA PHE A 127 0.09 -25.90 -30.51
C PHE A 127 -0.62 -27.09 -29.85
N LYS A 128 -1.16 -26.92 -28.64
CA LYS A 128 -1.95 -27.94 -27.95
C LYS A 128 -3.20 -27.31 -27.34
N GLU A 129 -4.20 -28.15 -27.07
CA GLU A 129 -5.35 -27.75 -26.27
C GLU A 129 -4.92 -27.51 -24.81
N ASP A 130 -5.65 -26.61 -24.15
CA ASP A 130 -5.40 -26.29 -22.76
C ASP A 130 -5.72 -27.48 -21.84
N VAL A 131 -4.90 -27.66 -20.81
CA VAL A 131 -5.20 -28.60 -19.73
C VAL A 131 -6.00 -27.87 -18.67
N VAL A 132 -7.23 -28.33 -18.41
CA VAL A 132 -8.15 -27.72 -17.45
C VAL A 132 -8.32 -28.60 -16.22
N LEU A 133 -8.07 -28.03 -15.04
CA LEU A 133 -8.17 -28.70 -13.75
C LEU A 133 -9.05 -27.87 -12.81
N SER A 134 -10.10 -28.48 -12.25
CA SER A 134 -10.97 -27.83 -11.26
C SER A 134 -10.80 -28.47 -9.88
N PHE A 135 -10.59 -27.65 -8.86
CA PHE A 135 -10.35 -28.10 -7.48
C PHE A 135 -10.81 -27.06 -6.46
N TYR A 136 -11.09 -27.51 -5.24
CA TYR A 136 -11.44 -26.63 -4.13
C TYR A 136 -10.18 -26.14 -3.41
N ILE A 137 -10.15 -24.86 -3.06
CA ILE A 137 -9.10 -24.25 -2.24
C ILE A 137 -9.70 -23.61 -0.98
N ASN A 138 -8.96 -23.71 0.12
CA ASN A 138 -9.19 -22.92 1.33
C ASN A 138 -7.84 -22.66 1.99
N GLY A 139 -7.28 -21.48 1.73
CA GLY A 139 -5.93 -21.11 2.15
C GLY A 139 -5.95 -19.88 3.04
N SER A 140 -5.25 -19.95 4.17
CA SER A 140 -5.02 -18.81 5.05
C SER A 140 -3.56 -18.38 4.98
N TYR A 141 -3.34 -17.12 4.64
CA TYR A 141 -2.01 -16.52 4.50
C TYR A 141 -1.68 -15.75 5.80
N PRO A 142 -0.64 -16.13 6.54
CA PRO A 142 -0.32 -15.52 7.84
C PRO A 142 -0.14 -14.00 7.77
N LEU A 143 0.50 -13.52 6.69
CA LEU A 143 0.67 -12.10 6.42
C LEU A 143 0.80 -11.89 4.90
N ILE A 144 -0.10 -11.07 4.35
CA ILE A 144 0.03 -10.51 3.00
C ILE A 144 0.31 -9.02 3.14
N ARG A 145 1.36 -8.55 2.47
CA ARG A 145 1.68 -7.13 2.35
C ARG A 145 1.39 -6.66 0.93
N LEU A 146 0.48 -5.71 0.78
CA LEU A 146 0.13 -5.10 -0.49
C LEU A 146 0.73 -3.70 -0.53
N THR A 147 1.45 -3.37 -1.60
CA THR A 147 2.00 -2.02 -1.81
C THR A 147 1.47 -1.47 -3.12
N THR A 148 0.88 -0.28 -3.03
CA THR A 148 0.38 0.46 -4.18
C THR A 148 1.15 1.77 -4.28
N VAL A 149 1.54 2.11 -5.50
CA VAL A 149 2.23 3.37 -5.81
C VAL A 149 1.34 4.17 -6.73
N PHE A 150 1.00 5.39 -6.31
CA PHE A 150 0.20 6.34 -7.08
C PHE A 150 1.11 7.43 -7.65
N ASP A 151 0.94 7.75 -8.92
CA ASP A 151 1.60 8.91 -9.51
C ASP A 151 0.80 10.18 -9.14
N LYS A 152 1.50 11.19 -8.63
CA LYS A 152 0.98 12.55 -8.54
C LYS A 152 1.23 13.18 -9.90
N GLY A 153 0.17 13.32 -10.69
CA GLY A 153 0.24 13.86 -12.05
C GLY A 153 0.96 15.21 -12.17
#